data_AF-A0A966C2E7-F1
#
_entry.id   AF-A0A966C2E7-F1
#
_cell.length_a   1.000
_cell.length_b   1.000
_cell.length_c   1.000
_cell.angle_alpha   90.00
_cell.angle_beta   90.00
_cell.angle_gamma   90.00
#
_symmetry.space_group_name_H-M   'P 1'
#
loop_
_entity.id
_entity.type
_entity.pdbx_description
1 polymer ?
#
loop_
_entity_poly.entity_id
_entity_poly.type
_entity_poly.pdbx_seq_one_letter_code
_entity_poly.pdbx_strand_id
1 'polypeptide(L)' 'MDFKELGKEIATLRKMKKISQKELSENLHISRATISSFENGNSVDIGLKKVLQIIDYLGFEFALKEKTEFPVFEDILNER' A
#
# COMPACT_ATOMS: atom_id res chain seq x y z
N MET A 1 -9.76 3.92 -5.49
CA MET A 1 -8.72 2.99 -5.03
C MET A 1 -9.12 1.54 -5.27
N ASP A 2 -8.63 0.98 -6.37
CA ASP A 2 -8.56 -0.47 -6.57
C ASP A 2 -7.25 -1.05 -5.98
N PHE A 3 -7.06 -2.37 -6.08
CA PHE A 3 -5.87 -3.04 -5.54
C PHE A 3 -4.57 -2.59 -6.20
N LYS A 4 -4.60 -2.23 -7.48
CA LYS A 4 -3.43 -1.80 -8.24
C LYS A 4 -3.02 -0.38 -7.85
N GLU A 5 -4.01 0.50 -7.64
CA GLU A 5 -3.81 1.84 -7.09
C GLU A 5 -3.19 1.76 -5.70
N LEU A 6 -3.73 0.91 -4.82
CA LEU A 6 -3.17 0.67 -3.48
C LEU A 6 -1.70 0.22 -3.55
N GLY A 7 -1.38 -0.77 -4.39
CA GLY A 7 0.00 -1.27 -4.53
C GLY A 7 0.99 -0.17 -4.94
N LYS A 8 0.60 0.68 -5.90
CA LYS A 8 1.42 1.83 -6.33
C LYS A 8 1.59 2.88 -5.24
N GLU A 9 0.54 3.15 -4.49
CA GLU A 9 0.57 4.11 -3.40
C GLU A 9 1.50 3.65 -2.28
N ILE A 10 1.40 2.37 -1.88
CA ILE A 10 2.33 1.76 -0.92
C ILE A 10 3.78 1.84 -1.43
N ALA A 11 4.02 1.61 -2.72
CA ALA A 11 5.35 1.75 -3.32
C ALA A 11 5.89 3.19 -3.20
N THR A 12 5.03 4.19 -3.40
CA THR A 12 5.36 5.61 -3.25
C THR A 12 5.70 5.94 -1.80
N LEU A 13 4.86 5.51 -0.85
CA LEU A 13 5.08 5.70 0.59
C LEU A 13 6.40 5.08 1.05
N ARG A 14 6.68 3.84 0.61
CA ARG A 14 7.96 3.17 0.89
C ARG A 14 9.15 3.99 0.40
N LYS A 15 9.08 4.50 -0.83
CA LYS A 15 10.15 5.33 -1.44
C LYS A 15 10.32 6.66 -0.71
N MET A 16 9.22 7.32 -0.30
CA MET A 16 9.26 8.55 0.49
C MET A 16 9.99 8.34 1.82
N LYS A 17 9.82 7.17 2.44
CA LYS A 17 10.54 6.76 3.66
C LYS A 17 11.96 6.24 3.41
N LYS A 18 12.42 6.22 2.14
CA LYS A 18 13.74 5.71 1.72
C LYS A 18 13.99 4.23 2.04
N ILE A 19 12.92 3.46 2.23
CA ILE A 19 13.00 2.02 2.54
C ILE A 19 13.13 1.25 1.23
N SER A 20 14.02 0.27 1.16
CA SER A 20 14.13 -0.58 -0.04
C SER A 20 13.13 -1.76 -0.01
N GLN A 21 12.81 -2.35 -1.17
CA GLN A 21 12.00 -3.59 -1.19
C GLN A 21 12.71 -4.76 -0.48
N LYS A 22 14.05 -4.75 -0.47
CA LYS A 22 14.86 -5.76 0.22
C LYS A 22 14.72 -5.62 1.73
N GLU A 23 14.86 -4.39 2.22
CA GLU A 23 14.69 -4.07 3.65
C GLU A 23 13.27 -4.41 4.14
N LEU A 24 12.24 -4.04 3.38
CA LEU A 24 10.86 -4.40 3.69
C LEU A 24 10.66 -5.94 3.70
N SER A 25 11.31 -6.63 2.77
CA SER A 25 11.28 -8.10 2.67
C SER A 25 11.90 -8.76 3.90
N GLU A 26 13.06 -8.29 4.33
CA GLU A 26 13.79 -8.82 5.48
C GLU A 26 13.04 -8.57 6.79
N ASN A 27 12.51 -7.35 6.98
CA ASN A 27 11.85 -6.96 8.22
C ASN A 27 10.47 -7.58 8.41
N LEU A 28 9.75 -7.88 7.32
CA LEU A 28 8.40 -8.46 7.38
C LEU A 28 8.35 -9.95 7.06
N HIS A 29 9.49 -10.57 6.73
CA HIS A 29 9.57 -11.95 6.26
C HIS A 29 8.65 -12.24 5.06
N ILE A 30 8.49 -11.25 4.18
CA ILE A 30 7.74 -11.35 2.93
C ILE A 30 8.74 -11.44 1.80
N SER A 31 8.56 -12.35 0.83
CA SER A 31 9.50 -12.43 -0.29
C SER A 31 9.56 -11.11 -1.07
N ARG A 32 10.77 -10.69 -1.47
CA ARG A 32 10.95 -9.50 -2.31
C ARG A 32 10.12 -9.57 -3.60
N ALA A 33 9.98 -10.77 -4.19
CA ALA A 33 9.14 -10.98 -5.37
C ALA A 33 7.66 -10.69 -5.09
N THR A 34 7.15 -11.09 -3.92
CA THR A 34 5.78 -10.79 -3.48
C THR A 34 5.56 -9.29 -3.28
N ILE A 35 6.49 -8.59 -2.63
CA ILE A 35 6.44 -7.13 -2.47
C ILE A 35 6.46 -6.44 -3.84
N SER A 36 7.37 -6.84 -4.72
CA SER A 36 7.47 -6.28 -6.08
C SER A 36 6.19 -6.54 -6.88
N SER A 37 5.62 -7.74 -6.80
CA SER A 37 4.37 -8.07 -7.47
C SER A 37 3.22 -7.19 -6.97
N PHE A 38 3.10 -7.04 -5.65
CA PHE A 38 2.09 -6.19 -5.02
C PHE A 38 2.24 -4.72 -5.42
N GLU A 39 3.46 -4.16 -5.32
CA GLU A 39 3.74 -2.76 -5.67
C GLU A 39 3.48 -2.44 -7.15
N ASN A 40 3.62 -3.43 -8.04
CA ASN A 40 3.35 -3.28 -9.47
C ASN A 40 1.88 -3.57 -9.83
N GLY A 41 1.05 -3.98 -8.88
CA GLY A 41 -0.35 -4.36 -9.09
C GLY A 41 -0.51 -5.65 -9.90
N ASN A 42 0.50 -6.52 -9.88
CA ASN A 42 0.39 -7.87 -10.43
C ASN A 42 -0.34 -8.76 -9.42
N SER A 43 -1.37 -9.46 -9.90
CA SER A 43 -2.31 -10.29 -9.16
C SER A 43 -1.66 -11.54 -8.55
N VAL A 44 -0.69 -11.36 -7.66
CA VAL A 44 -0.23 -12.41 -6.75
C VAL A 44 -0.97 -12.20 -5.44
N ASP A 45 -1.61 -13.27 -4.98
CA ASP A 45 -2.36 -13.29 -3.74
C ASP A 45 -1.40 -13.12 -2.54
N ILE A 46 -1.07 -11.86 -2.21
CA ILE A 46 -0.21 -11.49 -1.08
C ILE A 46 -0.91 -11.77 0.26
N GLY A 47 -2.25 -11.83 0.26
CA GLY A 47 -3.08 -11.98 1.44
C GLY A 47 -3.19 -10.68 2.26
N LEU A 48 -4.40 -10.37 2.74
CA LEU A 48 -4.70 -9.13 3.46
C LEU A 48 -3.79 -8.91 4.69
N LYS A 49 -3.46 -9.98 5.43
CA LYS A 49 -2.57 -9.90 6.60
C LYS A 49 -1.23 -9.25 6.28
N LYS A 50 -0.61 -9.63 5.16
CA LYS A 50 0.70 -9.07 4.76
C LYS A 50 0.57 -7.62 4.32
N VAL A 51 -0.53 -7.25 3.67
CA VAL A 51 -0.82 -5.86 3.31
C VAL A 51 -0.91 -5.00 4.56
N LEU A 52 -1.66 -5.44 5.58
CA LEU A 52 -1.76 -4.74 6.85
C LEU A 52 -0.40 -4.59 7.55
N GLN A 53 0.43 -5.65 7.54
CA GLN A 53 1.79 -5.57 8.09
C GLN A 53 2.66 -4.53 7.37
N ILE A 54 2.55 -4.41 6.03
CA ILE A 54 3.30 -3.40 5.27
C ILE A 54 2.82 -1.99 5.64
N ILE A 55 1.50 -1.79 5.72
CA ILE A 55 0.89 -0.49 6.08
C ILE A 55 1.37 -0.05 7.47
N ASP A 56 1.28 -0.95 8.44
CA ASP A 56 1.74 -0.73 9.83
C ASP A 56 3.24 -0.43 9.89
N TYR A 57 4.07 -1.22 9.20
CA TYR A 57 5.51 -0.99 9.12
C TYR A 57 5.87 0.36 8.49
N LEU A 58 5.08 0.83 7.52
CA LEU A 58 5.24 2.15 6.93
C LEU A 58 4.68 3.26 7.84
N GLY A 59 4.14 2.95 9.02
CA GLY A 59 3.62 3.91 9.98
C GLY A 59 2.28 4.53 9.57
N PHE A 60 1.47 3.77 8.84
CA PHE A 60 0.10 4.12 8.48
C PHE A 60 -0.87 3.14 9.14
N GLU A 61 -2.14 3.54 9.24
CA GLU A 61 -3.23 2.68 9.69
C GLU A 61 -4.17 2.35 8.53
N PHE A 62 -4.82 1.19 8.61
CA PHE A 62 -5.87 0.81 7.67
C PHE A 62 -7.23 1.02 8.32
N ALA A 63 -8.04 1.92 7.78
CA ALA A 63 -9.36 2.26 8.30
C ALA A 63 -10.46 1.98 7.26
N LEU A 64 -11.63 1.57 7.75
CA LEU A 64 -12.83 1.48 6.93
C LEU A 64 -13.56 2.83 6.96
N LYS A 65 -13.85 3.38 5.78
CA LYS A 65 -14.65 4.59 5.60
C LYS A 65 -15.98 4.19 4.97
N GLU A 66 -17.10 4.75 5.47
CA GLU A 66 -18.39 4.58 4.81
C GLU A 66 -18.32 5.13 3.39
N LYS A 67 -18.93 4.41 2.43
CA LYS A 67 -19.04 4.93 1.06
C LYS A 67 -19.99 6.12 1.07
N THR A 68 -19.50 7.26 0.62
CA THR A 68 -20.30 8.46 0.43
C THR A 68 -20.53 8.69 -1.06
N GLU A 69 -21.73 9.10 -1.45
CA GLU A 69 -22.02 9.48 -2.85
C GLU A 69 -21.32 10.78 -3.25
N PHE A 70 -20.96 11.60 -2.26
CA PHE A 70 -20.28 12.87 -2.45
C PHE A 70 -18.85 12.79 -1.90
N PRO A 71 -17.84 13.19 -2.70
CA PRO A 71 -16.47 13.28 -2.21
C PRO A 71 -16.38 14.38 -1.14
N VAL A 72 -15.55 14.16 -0.12
CA VAL A 72 -15.25 15.23 0.84
C VAL A 72 -14.23 16.18 0.25
N PHE A 73 -14.11 17.37 0.83
CA PHE A 73 -13.20 18.42 0.34
C PHE A 73 -11.76 17.93 0.11
N GLU A 74 -11.25 17.07 0.99
CA GLU A 74 -9.91 16.48 0.87
C GLU A 74 -9.76 15.57 -0.36
N ASP A 75 -10.81 14.83 -0.74
CA ASP A 75 -10.79 13.94 -1.91
C ASP A 75 -10.59 14.76 -3.20
N ILE A 76 -11.17 15.96 -3.28
CA ILE A 76 -11.08 16.86 -4.45
C ILE A 76 -9.66 17.44 -4.63
N LEU A 77 -8.94 17.66 -3.54
CA LEU A 77 -7.58 18.22 -3.59
C LEU A 77 -6.55 17.22 -4.11
N ASN A 78 -6.76 15.93 -3.87
CA ASN A 78 -5.83 14.86 -4.26
C ASN A 78 -5.95 14.43 -5.75
N GLU A 79 -6.94 14.96 -6.49
CA GLU A 79 -7.15 14.66 -7.92
C GLU A 79 -6.43 15.61 -8.90
N ARG A 80 -5.59 16.54 -8.42
CA ARG A 80 -4.81 17.48 -9.24
C ARG A 80 -3.32 17.15 -9.28
#